data_AF-A0A6G2KEC2-F1
#
_entry.id   AF-A0A6G2KEC2-F1
#
_cell.length_a   1.000
_cell.length_b   1.000
_cell.length_c   1.000
_cell.angle_alpha   90.00
_cell.angle_beta   90.00
_cell.angle_gamma   90.00
#
_symmetry.space_group_name_H-M   'P 1'
#
loop_
_entity.id
_entity.type
_entity.pdbx_description
1 polymer ?
#
loop_
_entity_poly.entity_id
_entity_poly.type
_entity_poly.pdbx_seq_one_letter_code
_entity_poly.pdbx_strand_id
1 'polypeptide(L)'
;MSGLDGISDHLEELRKRVIRISISVMAVTIFAMTFHIEPGVLWGLPVYYPLPEPMNNLAAQITNFMSTQLVPPGVELIQTAPGQAFFSQVYIA
;
A
#
# COMPACT_ATOMS: atom_id res chain seq x y z
N MET A 1 30.03 9.59 33.89
CA MET A 1 29.15 10.25 32.90
C MET A 1 29.20 9.58 31.51
N SER A 2 29.75 8.36 31.35
CA SER A 2 29.90 7.72 30.02
C SER A 2 28.75 6.78 29.60
N GLY A 3 27.86 6.39 30.52
CA GLY A 3 26.78 5.46 30.22
C GLY A 3 25.59 6.08 29.49
N LEU A 4 25.34 7.39 29.68
CA LEU A 4 24.21 8.10 29.06
C LEU A 4 24.54 8.50 27.61
N ASP A 5 25.78 8.93 27.36
CA ASP A 5 26.24 9.33 26.02
C ASP A 5 26.20 8.15 25.02
N GLY A 6 26.56 6.94 25.46
CA GLY A 6 26.50 5.75 24.60
C GLY A 6 25.07 5.35 24.23
N ILE A 7 24.09 5.55 25.12
CA ILE A 7 22.68 5.25 24.86
C ILE A 7 22.08 6.29 23.92
N SER A 8 22.40 7.58 24.10
CA SER A 8 21.93 8.63 23.19
C SER A 8 22.44 8.44 21.77
N ASP A 9 23.71 8.04 21.60
CA ASP A 9 24.29 7.76 20.27
C ASP A 9 23.57 6.61 19.56
N HIS A 10 23.27 5.52 20.29
CA HIS A 10 22.52 4.38 19.73
C HIS A 10 21.07 4.78 19.36
N LEU A 11 20.43 5.62 20.17
CA LEU A 11 19.10 6.15 19.87
C LEU A 11 19.10 7.07 18.65
N GLU A 12 20.16 7.86 18.46
CA GLU A 12 20.29 8.75 17.32
C GLU A 12 20.51 7.98 16.01
N GLU A 13 21.33 6.93 16.04
CA GLU A 13 21.50 6.03 14.91
C GLU A 13 20.19 5.32 14.54
N LEU A 14 19.48 4.79 15.54
CA LEU A 14 18.18 4.15 15.34
C LEU A 14 17.18 5.14 14.72
N ARG A 15 17.08 6.35 15.26
CA ARG A 15 16.21 7.41 14.72
C ARG A 15 16.51 7.68 13.25
N LYS A 16 17.79 7.83 12.88
CA LYS A 16 18.20 8.13 11.50
C LYS A 16 17.80 7.03 10.53
N ARG A 17 17.95 5.76 10.93
CA ARG A 17 17.54 4.60 10.12
C ARG A 17 16.02 4.49 10.02
N VAL A 18 15.31 4.66 11.14
CA VAL A 18 13.83 4.61 11.19
C VAL A 18 13.21 5.69 10.30
N ILE A 19 13.72 6.93 10.34
CA ILE A 19 13.22 8.02 9.48
C ILE A 19 13.42 7.67 8.01
N ARG A 20 14.60 7.16 7.63
CA ARG A 20 14.88 6.77 6.23
C ARG A 20 13.94 5.67 5.76
N ILE A 21 13.71 4.63 6.58
CA ILE A 21 12.80 3.53 6.25
C ILE A 21 11.37 4.05 6.16
N SER A 22 10.94 4.88 7.12
CA SER A 22 9.58 5.44 7.17
C SER A 22 9.26 6.26 5.91
N ILE A 23 10.18 7.11 5.45
CA ILE A 23 10.00 7.88 4.22
C ILE A 23 9.86 6.95 3.00
N SER A 24 10.70 5.92 2.91
CA SER A 24 10.63 4.96 1.80
C SER A 24 9.30 4.20 1.79
N VAL A 25 8.85 3.71 2.95
CA VAL A 25 7.56 3.00 3.08
C VAL A 25 6.41 3.94 2.71
N MET A 26 6.40 5.15 3.26
CA MET A 26 5.36 6.14 2.98
C MET A 26 5.27 6.49 1.49
N ALA A 27 6.41 6.63 0.80
CA ALA A 27 6.43 6.88 -0.64
C ALA A 27 5.81 5.73 -1.43
N VAL A 28 6.12 4.48 -1.07
CA VAL A 28 5.55 3.29 -1.72
C VAL A 28 4.06 3.16 -1.44
N THR A 29 3.61 3.38 -0.20
CA THR A 29 2.19 3.33 0.17
C THR A 29 1.39 4.39 -0.58
N ILE A 30 1.88 5.64 -0.67
CA ILE A 30 1.22 6.70 -1.44
C ILE A 30 1.14 6.32 -2.92
N PHE A 31 2.20 5.75 -3.48
CA PHE A 31 2.21 5.27 -4.86
C PHE A 31 1.15 4.17 -5.06
N ALA A 32 1.12 3.16 -4.20
CA ALA A 32 0.15 2.06 -4.27
C ALA A 32 -1.31 2.53 -4.13
N MET A 33 -1.56 3.58 -3.34
CA MET A 33 -2.89 4.19 -3.19
C MET A 33 -3.28 5.14 -4.32
N THR A 34 -2.32 5.68 -5.06
CA THR A 34 -2.59 6.68 -6.12
C THR A 34 -2.73 6.01 -7.48
N PHE A 35 -1.87 5.03 -7.76
CA PHE A 35 -1.80 4.41 -9.07
C PHE A 35 -2.67 3.17 -9.15
N HIS A 36 -3.31 3.03 -10.29
CA HIS A 36 -4.01 1.86 -10.79
C HIS A 36 -3.19 1.30 -11.95
N ILE A 37 -2.93 -0.01 -11.98
CA ILE A 37 -2.30 -0.66 -13.14
C ILE A 37 -3.41 -1.21 -14.03
N GLU A 38 -3.56 -0.64 -15.23
CA GLU A 38 -4.50 -1.14 -16.23
C GLU A 38 -3.74 -1.82 -17.38
N PRO A 39 -4.19 -3.01 -17.85
CA PRO A 39 -3.68 -3.59 -19.10
C PRO A 39 -4.22 -2.79 -20.28
N GLY A 40 -3.38 -1.94 -20.87
CA GLY A 40 -3.68 -1.18 -22.08
C GLY A 40 -3.10 -1.83 -23.34
N VAL A 41 -3.62 -1.47 -24.51
CA VAL A 41 -3.02 -1.81 -25.80
C VAL A 41 -2.38 -0.56 -26.40
N LEU A 42 -1.04 -0.52 -26.39
CA LEU A 42 -0.26 0.51 -27.08
C LEU A 42 0.31 -0.10 -28.35
N TRP A 43 -0.12 0.40 -29.51
CA TRP A 43 0.43 -0.01 -30.81
C TRP A 43 0.31 -1.52 -31.10
N GLY A 44 -0.72 -2.18 -30.54
CA GLY A 44 -0.94 -3.62 -30.67
C GLY A 44 -0.19 -4.50 -29.66
N LEU A 45 0.62 -3.93 -28.78
CA LEU A 45 1.29 -4.64 -27.69
C LEU A 45 0.53 -4.43 -26.36
N PRO A 46 0.32 -5.48 -25.56
CA PRO A 46 -0.23 -5.34 -24.22
C PRO A 46 0.82 -4.67 -23.32
N VAL A 47 0.52 -3.45 -22.86
CA VAL A 47 1.39 -2.65 -22.00
C VAL A 47 0.64 -2.30 -20.73
N TYR A 48 1.28 -2.55 -19.58
CA TYR A 48 0.76 -2.16 -18.27
C TYR A 48 1.23 -0.74 -17.95
N TYR A 49 0.30 0.21 -17.87
CA TYR A 49 0.63 1.59 -17.55
C TYR A 49 -0.04 2.01 -16.21
N PRO A 50 0.72 2.63 -15.29
CA PRO A 50 0.14 3.15 -14.04
C PRO A 50 -0.61 4.46 -14.32
N LEU A 51 -1.92 4.44 -14.17
CA LEU A 51 -2.79 5.62 -14.26
C LEU A 51 -3.16 6.09 -12.85
N PRO A 52 -3.13 7.40 -12.56
CA PRO A 52 -3.55 7.91 -11.26
C PRO A 52 -5.08 7.83 -11.14
N GLU A 53 -5.56 6.81 -10.42
CA GLU A 53 -6.98 6.60 -10.12
C GLU A 53 -7.15 6.18 -8.64
N PRO A 54 -7.26 7.16 -7.71
CA PRO A 54 -7.26 6.88 -6.28
C PRO A 54 -8.44 6.00 -5.81
N MET A 55 -9.56 6.02 -6.54
CA MET A 55 -10.76 5.25 -6.22
C MET A 55 -10.62 3.76 -6.56
N ASN A 56 -9.75 3.42 -7.52
CA ASN A 56 -9.50 2.06 -7.96
C ASN A 56 -8.00 1.76 -7.91
N ASN A 57 -7.37 2.08 -6.80
CA ASN A 57 -5.92 1.94 -6.65
C ASN A 57 -5.44 0.48 -6.64
N LEU A 58 -4.13 0.28 -6.62
CA LEU A 58 -3.53 -1.06 -6.62
C LEU A 58 -3.99 -1.93 -5.44
N ALA A 59 -4.15 -1.35 -4.25
CA ALA A 59 -4.64 -2.09 -3.10
C ALA A 59 -6.08 -2.57 -3.30
N ALA A 60 -6.94 -1.76 -3.93
CA ALA A 60 -8.30 -2.15 -4.31
C ALA A 60 -8.29 -3.30 -5.34
N GLN A 61 -7.41 -3.27 -6.35
CA GLN A 61 -7.27 -4.37 -7.30
C GLN A 61 -6.88 -5.68 -6.61
N ILE A 62 -5.88 -5.63 -5.73
CA ILE A 62 -5.43 -6.80 -4.96
C ILE A 62 -6.57 -7.31 -4.07
N THR A 63 -7.32 -6.41 -3.42
CA THR A 63 -8.48 -6.77 -2.60
C THR A 63 -9.54 -7.50 -3.41
N ASN A 64 -9.89 -6.99 -4.59
CA ASN A 64 -10.88 -7.60 -5.48
C ASN A 64 -10.40 -8.96 -6.01
N PHE A 65 -9.11 -9.07 -6.34
CA PHE A 65 -8.51 -10.34 -6.73
C PHE A 65 -8.57 -11.38 -5.59
N MET A 66 -8.24 -10.98 -4.36
CA MET A 66 -8.36 -11.86 -3.21
C MET A 66 -9.82 -12.26 -2.96
N SER A 67 -10.75 -11.31 -3.04
CA SER A 67 -12.18 -11.59 -2.88
C SER A 67 -12.68 -12.62 -3.87
N THR A 68 -12.33 -12.48 -5.16
CA THR A 68 -12.80 -13.39 -6.20
C THR A 68 -12.20 -14.80 -6.08
N GLN A 69 -10.98 -14.92 -5.56
CA GLN A 69 -10.27 -16.20 -5.47
C GLN A 69 -10.47 -16.95 -4.15
N LEU A 70 -10.69 -16.22 -3.05
CA LEU A 70 -10.74 -16.80 -1.70
C LEU A 70 -12.15 -16.91 -1.13
N VAL A 71 -13.12 -16.16 -1.66
CA VAL A 71 -14.49 -16.18 -1.15
C VAL A 71 -15.28 -17.33 -1.81
N PRO A 72 -15.94 -18.20 -1.02
CA PRO A 72 -16.72 -19.30 -1.56
C PRO A 72 -17.93 -18.85 -2.39
N PRO A 73 -18.45 -19.71 -3.28
CA PRO A 73 -19.67 -19.44 -4.02
C PRO A 73 -20.85 -19.17 -3.07
N GLY A 74 -21.62 -18.11 -3.33
CA GLY A 74 -22.78 -17.73 -2.52
C GLY A 74 -22.46 -16.87 -1.29
N VAL A 75 -21.21 -16.43 -1.14
CA VAL A 75 -20.78 -15.46 -0.12
C VAL A 75 -20.25 -14.21 -0.81
N GLU A 76 -20.63 -13.04 -0.30
CA GLU A 76 -20.19 -11.73 -0.81
C GLU A 76 -19.59 -10.90 0.32
N LEU A 77 -18.50 -10.20 0.03
CA LEU A 77 -17.93 -9.24 0.97
C LEU A 77 -18.78 -7.97 0.97
N ILE A 78 -19.35 -7.64 2.13
CA ILE A 78 -20.10 -6.40 2.32
C ILE A 78 -19.26 -5.39 3.09
N GLN A 79 -19.42 -4.12 2.76
CA GLN A 79 -18.86 -3.03 3.54
C GLN A 79 -19.86 -2.66 4.65
N THR A 80 -19.51 -2.92 5.91
CA THR A 80 -20.36 -2.59 7.05
C THR A 80 -20.33 -1.10 7.40
N ALA A 81 -19.28 -0.39 6.97
CA ALA A 81 -19.19 1.06 7.04
C ALA A 81 -18.25 1.61 5.94
N PRO A 82 -18.51 2.83 5.42
CA PRO A 82 -17.68 3.42 4.36
C PRO A 82 -16.20 3.54 4.72
N GLY A 83 -15.89 3.86 5.99
CA GLY A 83 -14.50 3.97 6.45
C GLY A 83 -13.72 2.66 6.41
N GLN A 84 -14.38 1.52 6.61
CA GLN A 84 -13.71 0.20 6.64
C GLN A 84 -13.12 -0.17 5.28
N ALA A 85 -13.77 0.23 4.19
CA ALA A 85 -13.28 0.00 2.84
C ALA A 85 -12.02 0.80 2.51
N PHE A 86 -11.90 2.01 3.08
CA PHE A 86 -10.67 2.80 2.96
C PHE A 86 -9.55 2.20 3.81
N PHE A 87 -9.84 1.85 5.08
CA PHE A 87 -8.83 1.27 5.97
C PHE A 87 -8.31 -0.09 5.48
N SER A 88 -9.14 -0.93 4.86
CA SER A 88 -8.68 -2.20 4.27
C SER A 88 -7.68 -1.98 3.14
N GLN A 89 -7.91 -0.96 2.29
CA GLN A 89 -6.96 -0.59 1.25
C GLN A 89 -5.65 -0.06 1.85
N VAL A 90 -5.72 0.74 2.92
CA VAL A 90 -4.53 1.22 3.66
C VAL A 90 -3.73 0.09 4.28
N TYR A 91 -4.38 -0.99 4.73
CA TYR A 91 -3.69 -2.14 5.30
C TYR A 91 -2.96 -2.98 4.25
N ILE A 92 -3.45 -2.98 3.01
CA ILE A 92 -2.88 -3.74 1.89
C ILE A 92 -1.77 -2.96 1.18
N ALA A 93 -1.87 -1.64 1.12
CA ALA A 93 -0.90 -0.72 0.50
C ALA A 93 0.39 -0.54 1.32
#